data_AF-A0A357G7P3-F1
#
_entry.id   AF-A0A357G7P3-F1
#
_cell.length_a   1.000
_cell.length_b   1.000
_cell.length_c   1.000
_cell.angle_alpha   90.00
_cell.angle_beta   90.00
_cell.angle_gamma   90.00
#
_symmetry.space_group_name_H-M   'P 1'
#
loop_
_entity.id
_entity.type
_entity.pdbx_description
1 polymer ?
#
loop_
_entity_poly.entity_id
_entity_poly.type
_entity_poly.pdbx_seq_one_letter_code
_entity_poly.pdbx_strand_id
1 'polypeptide(L)'
;EFSDFQCPYCKQMHETVIKTMLKEYGEKVSFVFKHMPLSFHPQAENASLAGACANEQGKFIQYADKLFATQAAWGKTTGTQSFKNYALQTGLNAKQFNECLDSGKYKDQIKADTEQAKSFGISGTPATFINDQVQNGLVKYDAFKGVIEQELAK
;
A
#
# COMPACT_ATOMS: atom_id res chain seq x y z
N GLU A 1 -3.79 -4.44 -5.47
CA GLU A 1 -2.93 -5.17 -4.53
C GLU A 1 -3.47 -5.02 -3.12
N PHE A 2 -3.64 -6.12 -2.38
CA PHE A 2 -3.82 -6.13 -0.93
C PHE A 2 -2.46 -6.16 -0.26
N SER A 3 -2.19 -5.18 0.61
CA SER A 3 -0.83 -4.92 1.09
C SER A 3 -0.84 -4.36 2.52
N ASP A 4 0.26 -4.61 3.22
CA ASP A 4 0.52 -4.13 4.58
C ASP A 4 1.83 -3.35 4.57
N PHE A 5 1.77 -2.07 4.96
CA PHE A 5 2.94 -1.21 5.01
C PHE A 5 4.04 -1.69 5.96
N GLN A 6 3.76 -2.53 6.95
CA GLN A 6 4.74 -3.08 7.89
C GLN A 6 5.25 -4.47 7.47
N CYS A 7 4.66 -5.08 6.43
CA CYS A 7 5.12 -6.36 5.91
C CYS A 7 6.41 -6.20 5.08
N PRO A 8 7.48 -6.96 5.38
CA PRO A 8 8.74 -6.88 4.62
C PRO A 8 8.60 -7.36 3.18
N TYR A 9 7.72 -8.34 2.91
CA TYR A 9 7.45 -8.80 1.55
C TYR A 9 6.65 -7.77 0.73
N CYS A 10 5.75 -7.01 1.36
CA CYS A 10 5.06 -5.89 0.71
C CYS A 10 6.04 -4.78 0.35
N LYS A 11 6.98 -4.46 1.26
CA LYS A 11 8.07 -3.54 0.96
C LYS A 11 8.86 -4.00 -0.28
N GLN A 12 9.29 -5.26 -0.29
CA GLN A 12 10.06 -5.80 -1.42
C GLN A 12 9.24 -5.79 -2.72
N MET A 13 7.98 -6.18 -2.67
CA MET A 13 7.06 -6.14 -3.82
C MET A 13 6.91 -4.72 -4.37
N HIS A 14 6.73 -3.73 -3.49
CA HIS A 14 6.65 -2.33 -3.87
C HIS A 14 7.94 -1.86 -4.57
N GLU A 15 9.09 -2.13 -3.94
CA GLU A 15 10.41 -1.69 -4.41
C GLU A 15 10.84 -2.33 -5.73
N THR A 16 10.59 -3.62 -5.92
CA THR A 16 11.14 -4.37 -7.08
C THR A 16 10.13 -4.62 -8.19
N VAL A 17 8.83 -4.63 -7.88
CA VAL A 17 7.77 -4.98 -8.86
C VAL A 17 6.89 -3.78 -9.17
N ILE A 18 6.20 -3.21 -8.18
CA ILE A 18 5.18 -2.18 -8.40
C ILE A 18 5.78 -0.90 -8.98
N LYS A 19 6.91 -0.43 -8.44
CA LYS A 19 7.60 0.75 -8.99
C LYS A 19 8.05 0.56 -10.43
N THR A 20 8.59 -0.63 -10.75
CA THR A 20 9.03 -0.96 -12.11
C THR A 20 7.83 -1.01 -13.06
N MET A 21 6.74 -1.66 -12.66
CA MET A 21 5.49 -1.71 -13.41
C MET A 21 4.94 -0.30 -13.70
N LEU A 22 4.80 0.55 -12.67
CA LEU A 22 4.27 1.90 -12.83
C LEU A 22 5.13 2.75 -13.78
N LYS A 23 6.45 2.56 -13.75
CA LYS A 23 7.37 3.24 -14.66
C LYS A 23 7.25 2.75 -16.10
N GLU A 24 7.08 1.45 -16.32
CA GLU A 24 7.06 0.85 -17.66
C GLU A 24 5.70 1.01 -18.35
N TYR A 25 4.62 0.82 -17.60
CA TYR A 25 3.27 0.79 -18.17
C TYR A 25 2.53 2.12 -18.04
N GLY A 26 2.83 2.94 -17.03
CA GLY A 26 2.19 4.23 -16.82
C GLY A 26 0.66 4.13 -16.90
N GLU A 27 0.07 4.89 -17.83
CA GLU A 27 -1.38 4.96 -18.04
C GLU A 27 -2.00 3.67 -18.61
N LYS A 28 -1.20 2.71 -19.08
CA LYS A 28 -1.71 1.41 -19.55
C LYS A 28 -2.22 0.52 -18.42
N VAL A 29 -1.91 0.85 -17.17
CA VAL A 29 -2.37 0.13 -15.98
C VAL A 29 -2.96 1.09 -14.97
N SER A 30 -3.95 0.62 -14.21
CA SER A 30 -4.44 1.30 -13.02
C SER A 30 -3.97 0.53 -11.80
N PHE A 31 -3.26 1.21 -10.89
CA PHE A 31 -2.82 0.61 -9.64
C PHE A 31 -3.72 1.04 -8.49
N VAL A 32 -4.35 0.05 -7.86
CA VAL A 32 -5.16 0.23 -6.65
C VAL A 32 -4.48 -0.49 -5.49
N PHE A 33 -4.09 0.27 -4.47
CA PHE A 33 -3.61 -0.26 -3.20
C PHE A 33 -4.80 -0.46 -2.25
N LYS A 34 -4.97 -1.67 -1.74
CA LYS A 34 -5.97 -2.05 -0.74
C LYS A 34 -5.28 -2.38 0.56
N HIS A 35 -5.76 -1.77 1.63
CA HIS A 35 -5.13 -1.87 2.94
C HIS A 35 -5.52 -3.18 3.62
N MET A 36 -4.52 -3.98 3.98
CA MET A 36 -4.72 -5.21 4.73
C MET A 36 -3.74 -5.28 5.91
N PRO A 37 -3.85 -4.38 6.91
CA PRO A 37 -2.96 -4.39 8.06
C PRO A 37 -3.10 -5.70 8.84
N LEU A 38 -1.99 -6.42 9.01
CA LEU A 38 -1.96 -7.70 9.72
C LEU A 38 -1.89 -7.46 11.24
N SER A 39 -2.66 -8.22 12.01
CA SER A 39 -2.83 -7.99 13.45
C SER A 39 -1.55 -8.14 14.28
N PHE A 40 -0.55 -8.86 13.76
CA PHE A 40 0.76 -9.03 14.40
C PHE A 40 1.76 -7.92 14.07
N HIS A 41 1.36 -6.96 13.23
CA HIS A 41 2.15 -5.77 12.92
C HIS A 41 1.59 -4.56 13.69
N PRO A 42 2.26 -4.13 14.78
CA PRO A 42 1.69 -3.18 15.74
C PRO A 42 1.40 -1.77 15.19
N GLN A 43 2.01 -1.40 14.07
CA GLN A 43 1.86 -0.09 13.42
C GLN A 43 1.14 -0.16 12.06
N ALA A 44 0.74 -1.35 11.61
CA ALA A 44 0.16 -1.53 10.27
C ALA A 44 -1.13 -0.74 10.07
N GLU A 45 -2.00 -0.66 11.09
CA GLU A 45 -3.25 0.12 11.01
C GLU A 45 -2.97 1.62 10.89
N ASN A 46 -2.07 2.16 11.73
CA ASN A 46 -1.68 3.58 11.66
C ASN A 46 -1.03 3.93 10.32
N ALA A 47 -0.15 3.05 9.81
CA ALA A 47 0.47 3.22 8.51
C ALA A 47 -0.57 3.16 7.37
N SER A 48 -1.57 2.29 7.48
CA SER A 48 -2.68 2.19 6.51
C SER A 48 -3.53 3.45 6.50
N LEU A 49 -3.94 3.95 7.67
CA LEU A 49 -4.67 5.22 7.79
C LEU A 49 -3.87 6.38 7.20
N ALA A 50 -2.58 6.44 7.51
CA ALA A 50 -1.67 7.45 6.97
C ALA A 50 -1.58 7.38 5.44
N GLY A 51 -1.46 6.17 4.87
CA GLY A 51 -1.49 5.97 3.42
C GLY A 51 -2.78 6.44 2.77
N ALA A 52 -3.93 6.12 3.37
CA ALA A 52 -5.24 6.57 2.88
C ALA A 52 -5.38 8.11 2.94
N CYS A 53 -4.92 8.75 4.02
CA CYS A 53 -4.90 10.21 4.14
C CYS A 53 -3.96 10.88 3.11
N ALA A 54 -2.86 10.23 2.74
CA ALA A 54 -2.01 10.71 1.65
C ALA A 54 -2.68 10.55 0.28
N ASN A 55 -3.45 9.48 0.09
CA ASN A 55 -4.22 9.23 -1.13
C ASN A 55 -5.32 10.28 -1.34
N GLU A 56 -5.99 10.73 -0.27
CA GLU A 56 -6.97 11.82 -0.32
C GLU A 56 -6.41 13.10 -0.96
N GLN A 57 -5.10 13.33 -0.82
CA GLN A 57 -4.40 14.50 -1.36
C GLN A 57 -3.69 14.20 -2.69
N GLY A 58 -3.93 13.03 -3.31
CA GLY A 58 -3.35 12.64 -4.59
C GLY A 58 -1.84 12.33 -4.54
N LYS A 59 -1.26 12.11 -3.35
CA LYS A 59 0.18 11.83 -3.18
C LYS A 59 0.47 10.45 -2.60
N PHE A 60 -0.39 9.48 -2.90
CA PHE A 60 -0.26 8.13 -2.37
C PHE A 60 1.10 7.51 -2.70
N ILE A 61 1.52 7.53 -3.97
CA ILE A 61 2.75 6.85 -4.41
C ILE A 61 3.99 7.42 -3.72
N GLN A 62 4.11 8.75 -3.64
CA GLN A 62 5.24 9.42 -2.97
C GLN A 62 5.25 9.12 -1.46
N TYR A 63 4.07 9.04 -0.84
CA TYR A 63 3.96 8.72 0.58
C TYR A 63 4.23 7.24 0.86
N ALA A 64 3.70 6.33 0.04
CA ALA A 64 3.97 4.90 0.11
C ALA A 64 5.46 4.61 -0.08
N ASP A 65 6.12 5.27 -1.04
CA ASP A 65 7.58 5.21 -1.21
C ASP A 65 8.31 5.59 0.08
N LYS A 66 7.89 6.68 0.74
CA LYS A 66 8.48 7.12 1.99
C LYS A 66 8.25 6.11 3.12
N LEU A 67 7.04 5.57 3.25
CA LEU A 67 6.72 4.59 4.28
C LEU A 67 7.53 3.30 4.09
N PHE A 68 7.54 2.72 2.90
CA PHE A 68 8.30 1.49 2.65
C PHE A 68 9.81 1.69 2.82
N ALA A 69 10.35 2.81 2.34
CA ALA A 69 11.77 3.13 2.52
C ALA A 69 12.17 3.27 4.01
N THR A 70 11.25 3.74 4.86
CA THR A 70 11.50 3.96 6.30
C THR A 70 10.85 2.92 7.22
N GLN A 71 10.35 1.81 6.66
CA GLN A 71 9.60 0.75 7.36
C GLN A 71 10.28 0.28 8.66
N ALA A 72 11.58 0.02 8.61
CA ALA A 72 12.33 -0.46 9.78
C ALA A 72 12.44 0.58 10.91
N ALA A 73 12.30 1.87 10.60
CA ALA A 73 12.37 2.95 11.57
C ALA A 73 11.01 3.18 12.25
N TRP A 74 9.95 3.44 11.47
CA TRP A 74 8.62 3.68 12.05
C TRP A 74 7.94 2.40 12.56
N GLY A 75 8.31 1.22 12.06
CA GLY A 75 7.78 -0.04 12.56
C GLY A 75 8.13 -0.33 14.03
N LYS A 76 9.10 0.41 14.58
CA LYS A 76 9.53 0.34 15.99
C LYS A 76 8.94 1.45 16.87
N THR A 77 8.20 2.39 16.29
CA THR A 77 7.62 3.52 17.05
C THR A 77 6.22 3.19 17.55
N THR A 78 5.68 4.06 18.41
CA THR A 78 4.30 4.03 18.90
C THR A 78 3.54 5.27 18.42
N GLY A 79 2.22 5.15 18.25
CA GLY A 79 1.35 6.25 17.82
C GLY A 79 1.59 6.75 16.39
N THR A 80 1.17 7.99 16.10
CA THR A 80 1.07 8.50 14.72
C THR A 80 2.12 9.54 14.34
N GLN A 81 3.00 9.94 15.26
CA GLN A 81 3.91 11.07 15.06
C GLN A 81 4.87 10.89 13.88
N SER A 82 5.43 9.69 13.70
CA SER A 82 6.33 9.39 12.57
C SER A 82 5.62 9.60 11.23
N PHE A 83 4.37 9.17 11.11
CA PHE A 83 3.57 9.31 9.89
C PHE A 83 3.30 10.79 9.56
N LYS A 84 2.94 11.60 10.56
CA LYS A 84 2.76 13.06 10.39
C LYS A 84 4.05 13.75 9.91
N ASN A 85 5.20 13.36 10.47
CA ASN A 85 6.50 13.89 10.03
C ASN A 85 6.82 13.50 8.59
N TYR A 86 6.49 12.28 8.16
CA TYR A 86 6.68 11.86 6.77
C TYR A 86 5.72 12.55 5.81
N ALA A 87 4.53 12.91 6.27
CA ALA A 87 3.58 13.67 5.45
C ALA A 87 4.15 15.04 5.07
N LEU A 88 4.73 15.74 6.06
CA LEU A 88 5.47 16.98 5.82
C LEU A 88 6.61 16.81 4.81
N GLN A 89 7.42 15.75 4.95
CA GLN A 89 8.57 15.49 4.08
C GLN A 89 8.18 15.14 2.63
N THR A 90 6.95 14.70 2.40
CA THR A 90 6.41 14.36 1.07
C THR A 90 5.56 15.49 0.47
N GLY A 91 5.55 16.65 1.15
CA GLY A 91 4.86 17.85 0.70
C GLY A 91 3.34 17.75 0.78
N LEU A 92 2.79 16.88 1.64
CA LEU A 92 1.37 16.86 1.95
C LEU A 92 0.98 18.10 2.76
N ASN A 93 -0.28 18.52 2.65
CA ASN A 93 -0.85 19.51 3.55
C ASN A 93 -0.94 18.87 4.94
N ALA A 94 -0.09 19.34 5.85
CA ALA A 94 0.04 18.78 7.19
C ALA A 94 -1.24 18.91 8.03
N LYS A 95 -1.95 20.03 7.90
CA LYS A 95 -3.19 20.26 8.64
C LYS A 95 -4.26 19.25 8.21
N GLN A 96 -4.54 19.17 6.91
CA GLN A 96 -5.50 18.21 6.36
C GLN A 96 -5.10 16.77 6.66
N PHE A 97 -3.81 16.44 6.54
CA PHE A 97 -3.31 15.11 6.84
C PHE A 97 -3.51 14.73 8.31
N ASN A 98 -3.15 15.63 9.23
CA ASN A 98 -3.29 15.38 10.67
C ASN A 98 -4.76 15.21 11.06
N GLU A 99 -5.65 16.08 10.56
CA GLU A 99 -7.10 15.96 10.80
C GLU A 99 -7.67 14.63 10.28
N CYS A 100 -7.26 14.21 9.09
CA CYS A 100 -7.65 12.92 8.53
C CYS A 100 -7.15 11.74 9.38
N LEU A 101 -5.88 11.77 9.79
CA LEU A 101 -5.26 10.68 10.54
C LEU A 101 -5.80 10.59 11.97
N ASP A 102 -5.94 11.73 12.65
CA ASP A 102 -6.38 11.79 14.04
C ASP A 102 -7.87 11.45 14.21
N SER A 103 -8.70 11.77 13.22
CA SER A 103 -10.11 11.35 13.20
C SER A 103 -10.29 9.87 12.88
N GLY A 104 -9.27 9.21 12.33
CA GLY A 104 -9.39 7.84 11.82
C GLY A 104 -10.36 7.74 10.65
N LYS A 105 -10.46 8.78 9.81
CA LYS A 105 -11.42 8.92 8.71
C LYS A 105 -11.59 7.68 7.83
N TYR A 106 -10.51 6.93 7.64
CA TYR A 106 -10.46 5.77 6.74
C TYR A 106 -10.53 4.40 7.43
N LYS A 107 -10.85 4.34 8.74
CA LYS A 107 -10.94 3.07 9.48
C LYS A 107 -11.93 2.09 8.85
N ASP A 108 -13.12 2.54 8.50
CA ASP A 108 -14.16 1.69 7.91
C ASP A 108 -13.76 1.19 6.52
N GLN A 109 -13.09 2.02 5.72
CA GLN A 109 -12.57 1.61 4.42
C GLN A 109 -11.50 0.53 4.57
N ILE A 110 -10.54 0.70 5.49
CA ILE A 110 -9.46 -0.28 5.73
C ILE A 110 -10.05 -1.61 6.23
N LYS A 111 -11.08 -1.55 7.08
CA LYS A 111 -11.82 -2.74 7.52
C LYS A 111 -12.49 -3.44 6.34
N ALA A 112 -13.16 -2.68 5.46
CA ALA A 112 -13.81 -3.22 4.26
C ALA A 112 -12.80 -3.85 3.29
N ASP A 113 -11.64 -3.24 3.08
CA ASP A 113 -10.55 -3.83 2.27
C ASP A 113 -10.08 -5.17 2.86
N THR A 114 -9.91 -5.23 4.19
CA THR A 114 -9.50 -6.45 4.89
C THR A 114 -10.57 -7.55 4.81
N GLU A 115 -11.85 -7.19 4.94
CA GLU A 115 -12.98 -8.12 4.79
C GLU A 115 -13.10 -8.64 3.35
N GLN A 116 -12.86 -7.78 2.37
CA GLN A 116 -12.84 -8.18 0.98
C GLN A 116 -11.69 -9.15 0.68
N ALA A 117 -10.49 -8.89 1.19
CA ALA A 117 -9.36 -9.82 1.06
C ALA A 117 -9.75 -11.22 1.58
N LYS A 118 -10.38 -11.29 2.76
CA LYS A 118 -10.88 -12.55 3.33
C LYS A 118 -11.92 -13.22 2.44
N SER A 119 -12.85 -12.45 1.85
CA SER A 119 -13.87 -12.99 0.95
C SER A 119 -13.28 -13.62 -0.32
N PHE A 120 -12.09 -13.18 -0.74
CA PHE A 120 -11.32 -13.77 -1.83
C PHE A 120 -10.37 -14.88 -1.39
N GLY A 121 -10.44 -15.32 -0.13
CA GLY A 121 -9.55 -16.35 0.43
C GLY A 121 -8.12 -15.88 0.66
N ILE A 122 -7.86 -14.58 0.63
CA ILE A 122 -6.52 -14.02 0.90
C ILE A 122 -6.26 -14.00 2.40
N SER A 123 -5.24 -14.75 2.83
CA SER A 123 -4.85 -14.89 4.23
C SER A 123 -3.51 -14.19 4.56
N GLY A 124 -2.88 -13.53 3.61
CA GLY A 124 -1.58 -12.89 3.79
C GLY A 124 -1.26 -11.84 2.73
N THR A 125 -0.19 -11.10 2.95
CA THR A 125 0.24 -9.99 2.10
C THR A 125 1.69 -10.16 1.62
N PRO A 126 2.05 -9.67 0.41
CA PRO A 126 1.16 -9.04 -0.56
C PRO A 126 0.30 -10.06 -1.29
N ALA A 127 -0.85 -9.62 -1.81
CA ALA A 127 -1.64 -10.38 -2.77
C ALA A 127 -2.13 -9.44 -3.88
N THR A 128 -1.74 -9.71 -5.12
CA THR A 128 -2.02 -8.82 -6.24
C THR A 128 -2.94 -9.48 -7.24
N PHE A 129 -4.02 -8.79 -7.57
CA PHE A 129 -4.91 -9.13 -8.66
C PHE A 129 -4.52 -8.29 -9.87
N ILE A 130 -4.17 -8.94 -10.98
CA ILE A 130 -3.99 -8.33 -12.29
C ILE A 130 -5.21 -8.75 -13.10
N ASN A 131 -6.22 -7.89 -13.17
CA ASN A 131 -7.58 -8.28 -13.59
C ASN A 131 -8.03 -9.54 -12.83
N ASP A 132 -8.36 -10.61 -13.56
CA ASP A 132 -8.82 -11.89 -12.99
C ASP A 132 -7.65 -12.81 -12.56
N GLN A 133 -6.39 -12.42 -12.79
CA GLN A 133 -5.21 -13.22 -12.46
C GLN A 133 -4.71 -12.90 -11.06
N VAL A 134 -4.60 -13.91 -10.20
CA VAL A 134 -4.15 -13.76 -8.81
C VAL A 134 -2.67 -14.10 -8.69
N GLN A 135 -1.90 -13.16 -8.13
CA GLN A 135 -0.49 -13.32 -7.77
C GLN A 135 -0.37 -13.25 -6.24
N ASN A 136 -0.25 -14.41 -5.60
CA ASN A 136 -0.14 -14.50 -4.14
C ASN A 136 1.31 -14.40 -3.70
N GLY A 137 1.57 -13.53 -2.73
CA GLY A 137 2.90 -13.30 -2.18
C GLY A 137 3.79 -12.45 -3.08
N LEU A 138 5.04 -12.34 -2.67
CA LEU A 138 6.08 -11.69 -3.45
C LEU A 138 6.39 -12.53 -4.70
N VAL A 139 6.32 -11.90 -5.87
CA VAL A 139 6.70 -12.53 -7.15
C VAL A 139 7.86 -11.77 -7.80
N LYS A 140 8.53 -12.41 -8.76
CA LYS A 140 9.56 -11.75 -9.58
C LYS A 140 8.91 -10.85 -10.62
N TYR A 141 9.58 -9.74 -10.96
CA TYR A 141 9.06 -8.79 -11.95
C TYR A 141 8.78 -9.44 -13.31
N ASP A 142 9.66 -10.31 -13.82
CA ASP A 142 9.45 -10.94 -15.15
C ASP A 142 8.18 -11.79 -15.21
N ALA A 143 7.86 -12.53 -14.14
CA ALA A 143 6.64 -13.31 -14.08
C ALA A 143 5.40 -12.41 -14.00
N PHE A 144 5.48 -11.35 -13.19
CA PHE A 144 4.42 -10.34 -13.06
C PHE A 144 4.17 -9.60 -14.39
N LYS A 145 5.25 -9.24 -15.08
CA LYS A 145 5.25 -8.62 -16.40
C LYS A 145 4.55 -9.49 -17.44
N GLY A 146 4.89 -10.78 -17.50
CA GLY A 146 4.26 -11.72 -18.43
C GLY A 146 2.73 -11.77 -18.27
N VAL A 147 2.23 -11.70 -17.03
CA VAL A 147 0.77 -11.65 -16.77
C VAL A 147 0.17 -10.33 -17.25
N ILE A 148 0.83 -9.20 -17.02
CA ILE A 148 0.36 -7.90 -17.53
C ILE A 148 0.28 -7.91 -19.06
N GLU A 149 1.31 -8.39 -19.74
CA GLU A 149 1.35 -8.43 -21.21
C GLU A 149 0.25 -9.34 -21.78
N GLN A 150 -0.02 -10.47 -21.11
CA GLN A 150 -1.14 -11.35 -21.48
C GLN A 150 -2.50 -10.65 -21.33
N GLU A 151 -2.71 -9.92 -20.23
CA GLU A 151 -3.96 -9.21 -19.98
C GLU A 151 -4.16 -8.00 -20.92
N LEU A 152 -3.10 -7.29 -21.28
CA LEU A 152 -3.15 -6.16 -22.22
C LEU A 152 -3.39 -6.58 -23.68
N ALA A 153 -3.14 -7.85 -24.01
CA ALA A 153 -3.33 -8.39 -25.35
C ALA A 153 -4.76 -8.89 -25.63
N LYS A 154 -5.66 -8.83 -24.63
CA LYS A 154 -7.08 -9.18 -24.76
C LYS A 154 -7.89 -8.01 -25.30
#